data_AF-A0A8T6HQP2-F1
#
_entry.id   AF-A0A8T6HQP2-F1
#
_cell.length_a   1.000
_cell.length_b   1.000
_cell.length_c   1.000
_cell.angle_alpha   90.00
_cell.angle_beta   90.00
_cell.angle_gamma   90.00
#
_symmetry.space_group_name_H-M   'P 1'
#
loop_
_entity.id
_entity.type
_entity.pdbx_description
1 polymer ?
#
loop_
_entity_poly.entity_id
_entity_poly.type
_entity_poly.pdbx_seq_one_letter_code
_entity_poly.pdbx_strand_id
1 'polypeptide(L)'
;MVDRSSSSNPIPGHKRPATSRRLFSLFALAAIGIAVSAYLAVDGTADVDQQVFADVTVYKNPSCGCCGKWVEHLEHNGFQVEVVNQPDVIIHKRKLGVPQRLFSCHTAEVGGYVIEGHVPADDIKRLLVETPAYRGLAVPGMPQGSPGMETGRIDSYDVLAFGAGKPEKVFSHYPGEHTGSE
;
A
#
# COMPACT_ATOMS: atom_id res chain seq x y z
N MET A 1 -10.39 22.49 -81.76
CA MET A 1 -10.78 22.28 -80.35
C MET A 1 -9.53 21.75 -79.65
N VAL A 2 -8.87 22.45 -78.75
CA VAL A 2 -9.19 23.63 -77.95
C VAL A 2 -7.86 24.33 -77.62
N ASP A 3 -7.93 25.66 -77.67
CA ASP A 3 -7.16 26.70 -76.97
C ASP A 3 -5.74 26.42 -76.43
N ARG A 4 -4.75 27.23 -76.85
CA ARG A 4 -4.32 28.50 -76.21
C ARG A 4 -3.84 28.27 -74.77
N SER A 5 -2.78 28.86 -74.27
CA SER A 5 -1.81 29.83 -74.76
C SER A 5 -0.88 30.07 -73.58
N SER A 6 0.41 30.23 -73.88
CA SER A 6 1.28 31.31 -73.34
C SER A 6 1.49 31.35 -71.81
N SER A 7 2.67 31.49 -71.23
CA SER A 7 3.91 32.23 -71.54
C SER A 7 4.90 31.78 -70.42
N SER A 8 6.21 31.89 -70.43
CA SER A 8 7.13 32.86 -71.02
C SER A 8 8.58 32.34 -70.88
N ASN A 9 9.39 32.60 -71.92
CA ASN A 9 10.86 32.57 -71.99
C ASN A 9 11.54 33.52 -70.95
N PRO A 10 12.90 33.62 -70.85
CA PRO A 10 13.98 32.66 -71.10
C PRO A 10 15.10 32.63 -70.00
N ILE A 11 15.94 31.58 -70.12
CA ILE A 11 17.32 31.32 -69.62
C ILE A 11 18.31 32.44 -70.10
N PRO A 12 19.58 32.69 -69.62
CA PRO A 12 20.56 31.88 -68.87
C PRO A 12 21.19 32.59 -67.64
N GLY A 13 21.88 31.96 -66.69
CA GLY A 13 22.82 30.85 -66.81
C GLY A 13 24.25 31.37 -66.68
N HIS A 14 24.87 31.16 -65.52
CA HIS A 14 26.32 31.20 -65.38
C HIS A 14 26.86 29.90 -64.80
N LYS A 15 27.91 29.45 -65.46
CA LYS A 15 28.56 28.14 -65.45
C LYS A 15 29.46 28.03 -64.19
N ARG A 16 29.42 26.90 -63.46
CA ARG A 16 30.43 25.80 -63.36
C ARG A 16 31.88 26.29 -63.19
N PRO A 17 32.75 25.69 -62.34
CA PRO A 17 33.03 24.24 -62.29
C PRO A 17 33.27 23.68 -60.85
N ALA A 18 32.86 22.45 -60.53
CA ALA A 18 33.44 21.13 -60.77
C ALA A 18 34.32 20.60 -59.62
N THR A 19 34.08 19.33 -59.29
CA THR A 19 35.02 18.32 -58.76
C THR A 19 35.57 18.56 -57.35
N SER A 20 35.72 17.57 -56.46
CA SER A 20 35.40 16.16 -56.45
C SER A 20 35.69 15.60 -55.06
N ARG A 21 35.11 14.44 -54.76
CA ARG A 21 35.71 13.33 -54.01
C ARG A 21 35.97 13.49 -52.50
N ARG A 22 35.14 12.72 -51.78
CA ARG A 22 35.48 11.66 -50.81
C ARG A 22 36.03 12.06 -49.43
N LEU A 23 35.25 11.61 -48.43
CA LEU A 23 35.58 11.03 -47.12
C LEU A 23 36.98 11.27 -46.57
N PHE A 24 37.10 11.67 -45.30
CA PHE A 24 37.86 10.94 -44.27
C PHE A 24 37.53 11.47 -42.86
N SER A 25 37.58 10.55 -41.91
CA SER A 25 37.02 10.57 -40.56
C SER A 25 37.96 11.16 -39.50
N LEU A 26 37.37 11.46 -38.33
CA LEU A 26 37.91 11.42 -36.94
C LEU A 26 39.06 12.38 -36.57
N PHE A 27 38.90 13.12 -35.45
CA PHE A 27 39.60 12.90 -34.17
C PHE A 27 39.21 13.97 -33.14
N ALA A 28 39.06 13.54 -31.89
CA ALA A 28 38.74 14.32 -30.68
C ALA A 28 39.94 15.22 -30.25
N LEU A 29 39.91 16.18 -29.32
CA LEU A 29 39.37 16.23 -27.96
C LEU A 29 39.45 17.69 -27.42
N ALA A 30 38.43 18.09 -26.66
CA ALA A 30 38.38 18.98 -25.49
C ALA A 30 39.26 20.26 -25.36
N ALA A 31 38.59 21.40 -25.19
CA ALA A 31 39.07 22.51 -24.38
C ALA A 31 37.94 23.08 -23.49
N ILE A 32 38.29 23.18 -22.22
CA ILE A 32 37.53 23.49 -21.02
C ILE A 32 36.75 24.83 -21.12
N GLY A 33 35.43 24.77 -20.91
CA GLY A 33 34.56 25.92 -20.69
C GLY A 33 33.88 25.79 -19.33
N ILE A 34 34.12 26.75 -18.45
CA ILE A 34 33.55 26.82 -17.10
C ILE A 34 32.05 27.10 -17.21
N ALA A 35 31.21 26.10 -16.92
CA ALA A 35 29.79 26.31 -16.63
C ALA A 35 29.62 26.32 -15.11
N VAL A 36 29.44 27.50 -14.54
CA VAL A 36 28.97 27.67 -13.16
C VAL A 36 27.51 27.20 -13.12
N SER A 37 27.31 25.92 -12.83
CA SER A 37 25.98 25.39 -12.54
C SER A 37 25.62 25.81 -11.12
N ALA A 38 24.80 26.86 -11.02
CA ALA A 38 24.04 27.16 -9.81
C ALA A 38 23.11 25.98 -9.54
N TYR A 39 23.57 25.01 -8.76
CA TYR A 39 22.71 24.00 -8.19
C TYR A 39 21.82 24.73 -7.16
N LEU A 40 20.57 24.96 -7.53
CA LEU A 40 19.51 25.25 -6.57
C LEU A 40 19.47 24.04 -5.63
N ALA A 41 19.95 24.22 -4.40
CA ALA A 41 19.62 23.33 -3.31
C ALA A 41 18.10 23.46 -3.10
N VAL A 42 17.35 22.57 -3.75
CA VAL A 42 16.05 22.17 -3.22
C VAL A 42 16.39 21.48 -1.91
N ASP A 43 16.36 22.25 -0.82
CA ASP A 43 16.17 21.72 0.52
C ASP A 43 14.76 21.13 0.54
N GLY A 44 14.64 19.94 -0.05
CA GLY A 44 13.50 19.07 0.13
C GLY A 44 13.57 18.56 1.56
N THR A 45 13.08 19.36 2.50
CA THR A 45 12.54 18.79 3.73
C THR A 45 11.39 17.90 3.26
N ALA A 46 11.69 16.61 3.07
CA ALA A 46 10.68 15.59 3.01
C ALA A 46 9.91 15.74 4.33
N ASP A 47 8.76 16.41 4.26
CA ASP A 47 7.78 16.35 5.32
C ASP A 47 7.51 14.85 5.47
N VAL A 48 7.92 14.31 6.62
CA VAL A 48 7.61 12.94 6.96
C VAL A 48 6.12 13.00 7.23
N ASP A 49 5.32 12.80 6.18
CA ASP A 49 3.87 12.63 6.27
C ASP A 49 3.66 11.42 7.19
N GLN A 50 3.58 11.69 8.49
CA GLN A 50 3.13 10.71 9.45
C GLN A 50 1.68 10.48 9.08
N GLN A 51 1.44 9.44 8.28
CA GLN A 51 0.12 9.03 7.90
C GLN A 51 -0.66 8.69 9.16
N VAL A 52 -1.40 9.67 9.68
CA VAL A 52 -2.24 9.51 10.86
C VAL A 52 -3.44 8.67 10.42
N PHE A 53 -3.43 7.40 10.78
CA PHE A 53 -4.57 6.52 10.54
C PHE A 53 -5.71 6.87 11.48
N ALA A 54 -6.95 6.56 11.06
CA ALA A 54 -8.14 6.78 11.88
C ALA A 54 -7.99 6.16 13.27
N ASP A 55 -8.56 6.83 14.28
CA ASP A 55 -8.56 6.33 15.66
C ASP A 55 -9.21 4.95 15.74
N VAL A 56 -8.61 4.07 16.54
CA VAL A 56 -9.06 2.70 16.76
C VAL A 56 -9.66 2.59 18.14
N THR A 57 -10.94 2.24 18.24
CA THR A 57 -11.56 1.89 19.53
C THR A 57 -11.53 0.38 19.71
N VAL A 58 -10.89 -0.11 20.77
CA VAL A 58 -10.72 -1.54 21.06
C VAL A 58 -11.51 -1.95 22.29
N TYR A 59 -12.41 -2.91 22.13
CA TYR A 59 -13.17 -3.53 23.21
C TYR A 59 -12.51 -4.85 23.61
N LYS A 60 -12.00 -4.92 24.84
CA LYS A 60 -11.33 -6.13 25.35
C LYS A 60 -11.62 -6.36 26.83
N ASN A 61 -11.45 -7.60 27.28
CA ASN A 61 -11.40 -7.87 28.72
C ASN A 61 -10.10 -7.30 29.31
N PRO A 62 -10.13 -6.61 30.48
CA PRO A 62 -8.94 -6.03 31.09
C PRO A 62 -7.84 -7.05 31.41
N SER A 63 -8.18 -8.31 31.70
CA SER A 63 -7.21 -9.37 32.02
C SER A 63 -6.67 -10.11 30.78
N CYS A 64 -7.11 -9.76 29.57
CA CYS A 64 -6.62 -10.39 28.34
C CYS A 64 -5.24 -9.84 27.94
N GLY A 65 -4.18 -10.57 28.28
CA GLY A 65 -2.80 -10.17 27.99
C GLY A 65 -2.48 -10.05 26.49
N CYS A 66 -2.89 -11.02 25.66
CA CYS A 66 -2.64 -10.98 24.22
C CYS A 66 -3.38 -9.82 23.53
N CYS A 67 -4.58 -9.48 24.00
CA CYS A 67 -5.31 -8.30 23.53
C CYS A 67 -4.53 -6.99 23.81
N GLY A 68 -3.83 -6.92 24.96
CA GLY A 68 -2.96 -5.79 25.27
C GLY A 68 -1.75 -5.69 24.33
N LYS A 69 -1.08 -6.82 24.07
CA LYS A 69 0.02 -6.86 23.10
C LYS A 69 -0.40 -6.49 21.68
N TRP A 70 -1.61 -6.87 21.27
CA TRP A 70 -2.15 -6.46 19.98
C TRP A 70 -2.43 -4.95 19.91
N VAL A 71 -2.87 -4.33 21.01
CA VAL A 71 -2.97 -2.86 21.12
C VAL A 71 -1.58 -2.21 20.95
N GLU A 72 -0.57 -2.69 21.67
CA GLU A 72 0.82 -2.21 21.52
C GLU A 72 1.32 -2.36 20.08
N HIS A 73 0.98 -3.47 19.41
CA HIS A 73 1.28 -3.68 17.99
C HIS A 73 0.66 -2.60 17.10
N LEU A 74 -0.61 -2.23 17.33
CA LEU A 74 -1.26 -1.16 16.58
C LEU A 74 -0.61 0.21 16.84
N GLU A 75 -0.33 0.53 18.10
CA GLU A 75 0.32 1.79 18.49
C GLU A 75 1.70 1.94 17.84
N HIS A 76 2.53 0.89 17.88
CA HIS A 76 3.83 0.86 17.19
C HIS A 76 3.70 1.00 15.67
N ASN A 77 2.54 0.68 15.10
CA ASN A 77 2.25 0.80 13.69
C ASN A 77 1.59 2.13 13.30
N GLY A 78 1.50 3.10 14.22
CA GLY A 78 1.04 4.46 13.96
C GLY A 78 -0.47 4.67 14.11
N PHE A 79 -1.18 3.73 14.72
CA PHE A 79 -2.58 3.92 15.09
C PHE A 79 -2.68 4.61 16.46
N GLN A 80 -3.64 5.54 16.59
CA GLN A 80 -4.08 6.03 17.89
C GLN A 80 -5.14 5.06 18.42
N VAL A 81 -4.91 4.48 19.60
CA VAL A 81 -5.78 3.43 20.14
C VAL A 81 -6.45 3.87 21.43
N GLU A 82 -7.79 3.82 21.44
CA GLU A 82 -8.60 3.95 22.65
C GLU A 82 -9.02 2.55 23.13
N VAL A 83 -8.69 2.22 24.39
CA VAL A 83 -9.04 0.93 24.99
C VAL A 83 -10.28 1.07 25.88
N VAL A 84 -11.33 0.33 25.55
CA VAL A 84 -12.52 0.16 26.37
C VAL A 84 -12.47 -1.21 27.04
N ASN A 85 -12.13 -1.22 28.34
CA ASN A 85 -12.10 -2.43 29.14
C ASN A 85 -13.53 -2.87 29.50
N GLN A 86 -13.90 -4.07 29.06
CA GLN A 86 -15.25 -4.62 29.22
C GLN A 86 -15.17 -6.10 29.62
N PRO A 87 -15.75 -6.51 30.76
CA PRO A 87 -15.72 -7.92 31.18
C PRO A 87 -16.38 -8.87 30.17
N ASP A 88 -17.50 -8.44 29.58
CA ASP A 88 -18.22 -9.18 28.54
C ASP A 88 -18.12 -8.48 27.18
N VAL A 89 -17.10 -8.85 26.41
CA VAL A 89 -16.82 -8.30 25.07
C VAL A 89 -17.84 -8.81 24.03
N ILE A 90 -18.54 -9.93 24.31
CA ILE A 90 -19.48 -10.53 23.36
C ILE A 90 -20.63 -9.56 23.01
N ILE A 91 -21.02 -8.72 23.97
CA ILE A 91 -22.03 -7.67 23.75
C ILE A 91 -21.61 -6.74 22.61
N HIS A 92 -20.35 -6.32 22.56
CA HIS A 92 -19.83 -5.46 21.49
C HIS A 92 -19.76 -6.20 20.17
N LYS A 93 -19.24 -7.43 20.14
CA LYS A 93 -19.18 -8.27 18.92
C LYS A 93 -20.55 -8.41 18.27
N ARG A 94 -21.59 -8.70 19.08
CA ARG A 94 -22.98 -8.81 18.60
C ARG A 94 -23.52 -7.48 18.10
N LYS A 95 -23.30 -6.38 18.83
CA LYS A 95 -23.73 -5.04 18.44
C LYS A 95 -23.10 -4.61 17.11
N LEU A 96 -21.85 -4.98 16.87
CA LEU A 96 -21.11 -4.67 15.64
C LEU A 96 -21.44 -5.61 14.47
N GLY A 97 -22.21 -6.68 14.72
CA GLY A 97 -22.63 -7.63 13.71
C GLY A 97 -21.55 -8.62 13.31
N VAL A 98 -20.59 -8.90 14.20
CA VAL A 98 -19.59 -9.96 13.98
C VAL A 98 -20.30 -11.32 13.98
N PRO A 99 -20.15 -12.14 12.94
CA PRO A 99 -20.65 -13.51 12.95
C PRO A 99 -19.99 -14.35 14.06
N GLN A 100 -20.77 -15.13 14.80
CA GLN A 100 -20.25 -15.91 15.95
C GLN A 100 -19.08 -16.84 15.59
N ARG A 101 -19.07 -17.41 14.37
CA ARG A 101 -17.98 -18.27 13.89
C ARG A 101 -16.64 -17.53 13.72
N LEU A 102 -16.67 -16.21 13.63
CA LEU A 102 -15.48 -15.37 13.50
C LEU A 102 -14.99 -14.82 14.84
N PHE A 103 -15.63 -15.18 15.95
CA PHE A 103 -15.29 -14.61 17.25
C PHE A 103 -13.84 -14.90 17.66
N SER A 104 -13.21 -13.87 18.20
CA SER A 104 -11.89 -13.88 18.83
C SER A 104 -11.96 -13.22 20.22
N CYS A 105 -10.82 -12.92 20.84
CA CYS A 105 -10.70 -12.41 22.21
C CYS A 105 -11.09 -10.92 22.36
N HIS A 106 -10.96 -10.12 21.31
CA HIS A 106 -11.31 -8.68 21.31
C HIS A 106 -11.96 -8.28 19.98
N THR A 107 -12.59 -7.11 19.95
CA THR A 107 -13.19 -6.52 18.74
C THR A 107 -12.91 -5.02 18.74
N ALA A 108 -12.74 -4.43 17.57
CA ALA A 108 -12.40 -3.03 17.44
C ALA A 108 -13.14 -2.36 16.27
N GLU A 109 -13.20 -1.04 16.30
CA GLU A 109 -13.73 -0.21 15.23
C GLU A 109 -12.64 0.76 14.76
N VAL A 110 -12.50 0.92 13.44
CA VAL A 110 -11.57 1.87 12.82
C VAL A 110 -12.09 2.29 11.45
N GLY A 111 -12.17 3.60 11.19
CA GLY A 111 -12.58 4.12 9.87
C GLY A 111 -13.92 3.58 9.35
N GLY A 112 -14.86 3.24 10.24
CA GLY A 112 -16.16 2.63 9.90
C GLY A 112 -16.16 1.11 9.71
N TYR A 113 -14.99 0.47 9.78
CA TYR A 113 -14.82 -0.98 9.71
C TYR A 113 -14.77 -1.62 11.10
N VAL A 114 -15.15 -2.89 11.16
CA VAL A 114 -14.98 -3.75 12.34
C VAL A 114 -13.73 -4.61 12.17
N ILE A 115 -12.89 -4.67 13.20
CA ILE A 115 -11.69 -5.51 13.24
C ILE A 115 -11.85 -6.53 14.37
N GLU A 116 -11.90 -7.81 14.02
CA GLU A 116 -12.15 -8.89 14.96
C GLU A 116 -10.91 -9.75 15.17
N GLY A 117 -10.39 -9.77 16.40
CA GLY A 117 -9.22 -10.55 16.75
C GLY A 117 -7.89 -10.00 16.23
N HIS A 118 -6.89 -10.87 16.22
CA HIS A 118 -5.47 -10.54 16.00
C HIS A 118 -5.14 -10.23 14.52
N VAL A 119 -5.89 -9.32 13.89
CA VAL A 119 -5.67 -8.85 12.51
C VAL A 119 -4.39 -8.01 12.47
N PRO A 120 -3.44 -8.27 11.54
CA PRO A 120 -2.23 -7.46 11.43
C PRO A 120 -2.49 -6.02 11.01
N ALA A 121 -1.73 -5.10 11.60
CA ALA A 121 -1.80 -3.66 11.31
C ALA A 121 -1.73 -3.33 9.81
N ASP A 122 -0.89 -4.02 9.05
CA ASP A 122 -0.76 -3.79 7.60
C ASP A 122 -2.04 -4.16 6.83
N ASP A 123 -2.76 -5.20 7.25
CA ASP A 123 -4.05 -5.54 6.67
C ASP A 123 -5.12 -4.49 7.02
N ILE A 124 -5.08 -3.91 8.22
CA ILE A 124 -5.96 -2.81 8.62
C ILE A 124 -5.65 -1.55 7.79
N LYS A 125 -4.37 -1.21 7.61
CA LYS A 125 -3.95 -0.08 6.76
C LYS A 125 -4.44 -0.28 5.32
N ARG A 126 -4.24 -1.48 4.77
CA ARG A 126 -4.72 -1.83 3.43
C ARG A 126 -6.23 -1.75 3.31
N LEU A 127 -6.98 -2.21 4.32
CA LEU A 127 -8.44 -2.06 4.37
C LEU A 127 -8.87 -0.59 4.28
N LEU A 128 -8.21 0.30 5.03
CA LEU A 128 -8.52 1.72 5.06
C LEU A 128 -8.16 2.46 3.75
N VAL A 129 -7.16 1.95 3.01
CA VAL A 129 -6.78 2.50 1.70
C VAL A 129 -7.67 1.97 0.58
N GLU A 130 -7.90 0.65 0.53
CA GLU A 130 -8.69 0.01 -0.51
C GLU A 130 -10.20 0.27 -0.35
N THR A 131 -10.64 0.52 0.89
CA THR A 131 -12.05 0.75 1.27
C THR A 131 -13.03 -0.26 0.65
N PRO A 132 -12.75 -1.58 0.74
CA PRO A 132 -13.61 -2.57 0.10
C PRO A 132 -15.00 -2.58 0.75
N ALA A 133 -16.01 -2.95 -0.04
CA ALA A 133 -17.40 -3.02 0.41
C ALA A 133 -17.66 -4.28 1.27
N TYR A 134 -17.04 -4.34 2.44
CA TYR A 134 -17.23 -5.32 3.52
C TYR A 134 -17.50 -4.58 4.83
N ARG A 135 -17.96 -5.30 5.85
CA ARG A 135 -18.17 -4.75 7.19
C ARG A 135 -16.86 -4.67 7.98
N GLY A 136 -15.93 -5.58 7.72
CA GLY A 136 -14.73 -5.71 8.54
C GLY A 136 -13.80 -6.84 8.13
N LEU A 137 -12.70 -6.95 8.90
CA LEU A 137 -11.73 -8.05 8.84
C LEU A 137 -11.77 -8.85 10.14
N ALA A 138 -11.52 -10.16 10.05
CA ALA A 138 -11.45 -11.03 11.21
C ALA A 138 -10.28 -12.02 11.12
N VAL A 139 -9.61 -12.26 12.25
CA VAL A 139 -8.81 -13.46 12.51
C VAL A 139 -9.55 -14.28 13.57
N PRO A 140 -10.26 -15.35 13.17
CA PRO A 140 -11.02 -16.18 14.11
C PRO A 140 -10.12 -16.91 15.11
N GLY A 141 -10.61 -17.09 16.34
CA GLY A 141 -9.84 -17.75 17.39
C GLY A 141 -8.63 -16.92 17.85
N MET A 142 -7.52 -17.58 18.15
CA MET A 142 -6.26 -16.94 18.57
C MET A 142 -5.06 -17.75 18.03
N PRO A 143 -4.77 -17.67 16.71
CA PRO A 143 -3.65 -18.41 16.12
C PRO A 143 -2.31 -17.95 16.69
N GLN A 144 -1.44 -18.88 17.05
CA GLN A 144 -0.10 -18.54 17.53
C GLN A 144 0.72 -17.92 16.39
N GLY A 145 1.51 -16.90 16.69
CA GLY A 145 2.28 -16.15 15.71
C GLY A 145 1.53 -14.98 15.07
N SER A 146 0.20 -14.86 15.26
CA SER A 146 -0.52 -13.63 14.93
C SER A 146 -0.12 -12.49 15.89
N PRO A 147 -0.30 -11.20 15.52
CA PRO A 147 0.19 -10.08 16.34
C PRO A 147 -0.43 -10.07 17.74
N GLY A 148 0.39 -10.00 18.78
CA GLY A 148 -0.02 -10.16 20.18
C GLY A 148 -0.17 -11.60 20.66
N MET A 149 -0.07 -12.58 19.77
CA MET A 149 -0.02 -14.03 20.01
C MET A 149 1.36 -14.62 19.63
N GLU A 150 2.41 -13.79 19.56
CA GLU A 150 3.75 -14.26 19.24
C GLU A 150 4.25 -15.20 20.34
N THR A 151 4.61 -16.41 19.93
CA THR A 151 5.19 -17.45 20.78
C THR A 151 6.29 -18.17 19.99
N GLY A 152 6.83 -19.28 20.50
CA GLY A 152 7.73 -20.14 19.73
C GLY A 152 7.05 -21.01 18.66
N ARG A 153 5.73 -20.88 18.47
CA ARG A 153 4.94 -21.60 17.44
C ARG A 153 4.28 -20.58 16.51
N ILE A 154 4.25 -20.89 15.22
CA ILE A 154 3.57 -20.08 14.20
C ILE A 154 2.53 -20.96 13.50
N ASP A 155 1.26 -20.72 13.81
CA ASP A 155 0.12 -21.38 13.18
C ASP A 155 -0.17 -20.71 11.82
N SER A 156 -0.64 -21.48 10.84
CA SER A 156 -1.20 -20.88 9.64
C SER A 156 -2.57 -20.29 9.93
N TYR A 157 -2.86 -19.10 9.40
CA TYR A 157 -4.17 -18.46 9.56
C TYR A 157 -4.51 -17.54 8.38
N ASP A 158 -5.82 -17.31 8.23
CA ASP A 158 -6.35 -16.34 7.28
C ASP A 158 -6.89 -15.11 8.00
N VAL A 159 -6.74 -13.96 7.35
CA VAL A 159 -7.52 -12.76 7.64
C VAL A 159 -8.72 -12.78 6.69
N LEU A 160 -9.93 -12.80 7.25
CA LEU A 160 -11.16 -12.91 6.49
C LEU A 160 -11.89 -11.57 6.42
N ALA A 161 -12.20 -11.11 5.21
CA ALA A 161 -13.16 -10.04 5.00
C ALA A 161 -14.59 -10.58 5.13
N PHE A 162 -15.44 -9.90 5.90
CA PHE A 162 -16.79 -10.37 6.22
C PHE A 162 -17.87 -9.28 6.14
N GLY A 163 -19.13 -9.71 6.07
CA GLY A 163 -20.30 -8.83 6.14
C GLY A 163 -20.78 -8.29 4.79
N ALA A 164 -21.58 -7.23 4.83
CA ALA A 164 -22.22 -6.62 3.64
C ALA A 164 -23.09 -7.59 2.82
N GLY A 165 -23.64 -8.64 3.44
CA GLY A 165 -24.44 -9.67 2.77
C GLY A 165 -23.64 -10.58 1.81
N LYS A 166 -22.31 -10.51 1.85
CA LYS A 166 -21.41 -11.28 1.00
C LYS A 166 -20.87 -12.51 1.74
N PRO A 167 -20.49 -13.58 1.01
CA PRO A 167 -19.65 -14.62 1.57
C PRO A 167 -18.33 -14.04 2.11
N GLU A 168 -17.78 -14.71 3.12
CA GLU A 168 -16.44 -14.42 3.60
C GLU A 168 -15.41 -14.64 2.49
N LYS A 169 -14.37 -13.80 2.48
CA LYS A 169 -13.28 -13.88 1.51
C LYS A 169 -11.96 -13.78 2.24
N VAL A 170 -10.98 -14.61 1.87
CA VAL A 170 -9.60 -14.46 2.34
C VAL A 170 -9.06 -13.13 1.83
N PHE A 171 -8.72 -12.25 2.77
CA PHE A 171 -8.10 -10.95 2.52
C PHE A 171 -6.57 -11.09 2.48
N SER A 172 -6.02 -11.87 3.41
CA SER A 172 -4.61 -12.27 3.49
C SER A 172 -4.50 -13.68 4.04
N HIS A 173 -3.45 -14.39 3.61
CA HIS A 173 -3.07 -15.69 4.15
C HIS A 173 -1.68 -15.58 4.78
N TYR A 174 -1.54 -16.09 6.01
CA TYR A 174 -0.29 -16.16 6.75
C TYR A 174 0.11 -17.64 6.89
N PRO A 175 1.24 -18.07 6.29
CA PRO A 175 1.69 -19.44 6.40
C PRO A 175 2.20 -19.74 7.82
N GLY A 176 1.95 -20.96 8.29
CA GLY A 176 2.50 -21.45 9.55
C GLY A 176 3.89 -22.04 9.36
N GLU A 177 4.67 -22.12 10.44
CA GLU A 177 5.93 -22.84 10.45
C GLU A 177 5.72 -24.24 11.03
N HIS A 178 5.93 -25.26 10.20
CA HIS A 178 5.98 -26.64 10.67
C HIS A 178 7.42 -26.94 11.06
N THR A 179 7.74 -26.86 12.35
CA THR A 179 8.96 -27.48 12.86
C THR A 179 8.73 -28.99 12.85
N GLY A 180 9.23 -29.64 11.79
CA GLY A 180 9.08 -31.08 11.62
C GLY A 180 9.70 -31.85 12.78
N SER A 181 8.86 -32.57 13.52
CA SER A 181 9.27 -33.75 14.26
C SER A 181 8.34 -34.89 13.85
N GLU A 182 8.69 -35.54 12.74
CA GLU A 182 8.34 -36.96 12.53
C GLU A 182 9.13 -37.84 13.50
#